data_AF-A0A1F6C4K2-F1
#
_entry.id   AF-A0A1F6C4K2-F1
#
_cell.length_a   1.000
_cell.length_b   1.000
_cell.length_c   1.000
_cell.angle_alpha   90.00
_cell.angle_beta   90.00
_cell.angle_gamma   90.00
#
_symmetry.space_group_name_H-M   'P 1'
#
loop_
_entity.id
_entity.type
_entity.pdbx_description
1 polymer ?
#
loop_
_entity_poly.entity_id
_entity_poly.type
_entity_poly.pdbx_seq_one_letter_code
_entity_poly.pdbx_strand_id
1 'polypeptide(L)'
;MAQGLTSTQIATRYNVSRTSVCAWLRYYGIAVRKPSAKPSADELKRLYVDQELTSRQIATMLGVDRNRLLAWLTEYDITRHGVPGTLLLKGIAPPSKKTLYDLVHRKHKTFEEIGQMFGGVTKNAVMAWLNKLGIRRPKTWLSLKLPTANWKQNWVRYTASDGHIVRSKMELRVDDWLSSHGIEHECAPKLPFSNRHRADFKVGDTFVEIWGVRGSARYDATKRWKKRKYKKYSLHLLELTQTHFDRKDHNWEAMLAEAFLPKEE
;
A
#
# COMPACT_ATOMS: atom_id res chain seq x y z
N MET A 1 -38.36 -21.38 12.69
CA MET A 1 -38.19 -19.91 12.86
C MET A 1 -39.09 -19.23 11.85
N ALA A 2 -40.21 -18.63 12.29
CA ALA A 2 -41.27 -18.13 11.40
C ALA A 2 -40.86 -16.91 10.51
N GLN A 3 -39.72 -16.26 10.79
CA GLN A 3 -39.23 -15.10 10.03
C GLN A 3 -37.90 -15.36 9.29
N GLY A 4 -37.38 -16.59 9.25
CA GLY A 4 -36.14 -16.93 8.54
C GLY A 4 -34.83 -16.31 9.09
N LEU A 5 -34.88 -15.52 10.16
CA LEU A 5 -33.71 -14.88 10.76
C LEU A 5 -32.77 -15.91 11.43
N THR A 6 -31.46 -15.71 11.28
CA THR A 6 -30.43 -16.49 11.97
C THR A 6 -30.31 -16.08 13.44
N SER A 7 -29.78 -16.96 14.30
CA SER A 7 -29.54 -16.64 15.72
C SER A 7 -28.60 -15.44 15.91
N THR A 8 -27.68 -15.22 14.98
CA THR A 8 -26.81 -14.03 14.95
C THR A 8 -27.59 -12.76 14.61
N GLN A 9 -28.51 -12.79 13.64
CA GLN A 9 -29.34 -11.64 13.29
C GLN A 9 -30.29 -11.25 14.43
N ILE A 10 -30.85 -12.25 15.14
CA ILE A 10 -31.65 -12.00 16.34
C ILE A 10 -30.79 -11.39 17.45
N ALA A 11 -29.59 -11.93 17.67
CA ALA A 11 -28.67 -11.41 18.67
C ALA A 11 -28.35 -9.92 18.44
N THR A 12 -28.07 -9.54 17.19
CA THR A 12 -27.85 -8.13 16.81
C THR A 12 -29.11 -7.28 16.98
N ARG A 13 -30.29 -7.77 16.57
CA ARG A 13 -31.55 -7.02 16.64
C ARG A 13 -31.95 -6.68 18.07
N TYR A 14 -31.73 -7.61 19.00
CA TYR A 14 -32.11 -7.45 20.41
C TYR A 14 -30.92 -7.07 21.31
N ASN A 15 -29.76 -6.76 20.71
CA ASN A 15 -28.53 -6.40 21.42
C ASN A 15 -28.16 -7.39 22.55
N VAL A 16 -28.24 -8.68 22.26
CA VAL A 16 -27.89 -9.76 23.19
C VAL A 16 -26.84 -10.68 22.59
N SER A 17 -26.21 -11.51 23.41
CA SER A 17 -25.25 -12.49 22.90
C SER A 17 -25.97 -13.58 22.08
N ARG A 18 -25.30 -14.14 21.06
CA ARG A 18 -25.79 -15.31 20.30
C ARG A 18 -26.10 -16.48 21.23
N THR A 19 -25.32 -16.62 22.31
CA THR A 19 -25.50 -17.66 23.33
C THR A 19 -26.81 -17.50 24.07
N SER A 20 -27.18 -16.26 24.44
CA SER A 20 -28.47 -15.92 25.07
C SER A 20 -29.64 -16.27 24.14
N VAL A 21 -29.54 -15.92 22.85
CA VAL A 21 -30.54 -16.30 21.85
C VAL A 21 -30.67 -17.82 21.73
N CYS A 22 -29.56 -18.55 21.65
CA CYS A 22 -29.58 -20.01 21.61
C CYS A 22 -30.18 -20.62 22.89
N ALA A 23 -29.93 -20.04 24.06
CA ALA A 23 -30.53 -20.47 25.32
C ALA A 23 -32.05 -20.26 25.32
N TRP A 24 -32.51 -19.09 24.87
CA TRP A 24 -33.94 -18.80 24.74
C TRP A 24 -34.63 -19.72 23.75
N LEU A 25 -34.04 -19.97 22.58
CA LEU A 25 -34.61 -20.89 21.59
C LEU A 25 -34.78 -22.30 22.16
N ARG A 26 -33.84 -22.78 22.99
CA ARG A 26 -33.98 -24.08 23.69
C ARG A 26 -35.06 -24.02 24.78
N TYR A 27 -35.08 -22.96 25.58
CA TYR A 27 -36.07 -22.78 26.66
C TYR A 27 -37.51 -22.79 26.12
N TYR A 28 -37.74 -22.14 24.98
CA TYR A 28 -39.05 -22.11 24.33
C TYR A 28 -39.30 -23.29 23.38
N GLY A 29 -38.43 -24.32 23.36
CA GLY A 29 -38.60 -25.50 22.51
C GLY A 29 -38.53 -25.23 21.00
N ILE A 30 -37.99 -24.07 20.60
CA ILE A 30 -37.90 -23.68 19.19
C ILE A 30 -36.71 -24.41 18.56
N ALA A 31 -36.99 -25.33 17.65
CA ALA A 31 -35.97 -26.08 16.92
C ALA A 31 -34.97 -25.13 16.23
N VAL A 32 -33.72 -25.21 16.65
CA VAL A 32 -32.60 -24.51 16.02
C VAL A 32 -32.23 -25.27 14.74
N ARG A 33 -31.97 -24.55 13.64
CA ARG A 33 -31.46 -25.17 12.40
C ARG A 33 -30.22 -26.01 12.75
N LYS A 34 -30.25 -27.30 12.41
CA LYS A 34 -29.06 -28.16 12.46
C LYS A 34 -27.96 -27.51 11.59
N PRO A 35 -26.68 -27.54 11.99
CA PRO A 35 -25.61 -27.10 11.10
C PRO A 35 -25.70 -27.87 9.79
N SER A 36 -25.48 -27.18 8.66
CA SER A 36 -25.42 -27.83 7.35
C SER A 36 -24.47 -29.02 7.40
N ALA A 37 -24.91 -30.16 6.87
CA ALA A 37 -24.13 -31.38 6.84
C ALA A 37 -22.78 -31.10 6.16
N LYS A 38 -21.71 -31.70 6.69
CA LYS A 38 -20.37 -31.56 6.14
C LYS A 38 -20.37 -32.15 4.71
N PRO A 39 -19.99 -31.38 3.67
CA PRO A 39 -19.87 -31.88 2.30
C PRO A 39 -18.84 -32.99 2.20
N SER A 40 -18.98 -33.87 1.21
CA SER A 40 -17.95 -34.87 0.92
C SER A 40 -16.66 -34.22 0.40
N ALA A 41 -15.54 -34.94 0.49
CA ALA A 41 -14.27 -34.47 -0.07
C ALA A 41 -14.37 -34.20 -1.58
N ASP A 42 -15.06 -35.06 -2.32
CA ASP A 42 -15.25 -34.93 -3.77
C ASP A 42 -16.10 -33.71 -4.12
N GLU A 43 -17.19 -33.48 -3.39
CA GLU A 43 -18.03 -32.30 -3.58
C GLU A 43 -17.27 -31.02 -3.27
N LEU A 44 -16.51 -30.99 -2.17
CA LEU A 44 -15.71 -29.83 -1.80
C LEU A 44 -14.57 -29.58 -2.79
N LYS A 45 -13.96 -30.65 -3.32
CA LYS A 45 -12.93 -30.58 -4.36
C LYS A 45 -13.50 -30.07 -5.69
N ARG A 46 -14.67 -30.56 -6.12
CA ARG A 46 -15.37 -30.05 -7.31
C ARG A 46 -15.66 -28.57 -7.21
N LEU A 47 -16.19 -28.12 -6.08
CA LEU A 47 -16.53 -26.69 -5.89
C LEU A 47 -15.28 -25.80 -5.82
N TYR A 48 -14.23 -26.26 -5.14
CA TYR A 48 -13.06 -25.44 -4.83
C TYR A 48 -11.96 -25.48 -5.90
N VAL A 49 -11.75 -26.65 -6.51
CA VAL A 49 -10.71 -26.91 -7.53
C VAL A 49 -11.32 -26.83 -8.93
N ASP A 50 -12.33 -27.64 -9.22
CA ASP A 50 -12.84 -27.80 -10.60
C ASP A 50 -13.70 -26.59 -11.05
N GLN A 51 -14.50 -26.03 -10.14
CA GLN A 51 -15.34 -24.86 -10.39
C GLN A 51 -14.71 -23.55 -9.92
N GLU A 52 -13.49 -23.59 -9.38
CA GLU A 52 -12.70 -22.45 -8.93
C GLU A 52 -13.41 -21.47 -7.96
N LEU A 53 -14.43 -21.92 -7.22
CA LEU A 53 -15.13 -21.06 -6.28
C LEU A 53 -14.26 -20.72 -5.07
N THR A 54 -14.30 -19.46 -4.64
CA THR A 54 -13.52 -19.05 -3.47
C THR A 54 -14.08 -19.66 -2.19
N SER A 55 -13.22 -19.84 -1.17
CA SER A 55 -13.64 -20.26 0.18
C SER A 55 -14.76 -19.40 0.77
N ARG A 56 -14.90 -18.14 0.33
CA ARG A 56 -15.99 -17.26 0.78
C ARG A 56 -17.32 -17.56 0.05
N GLN A 57 -17.28 -17.78 -1.26
CA GLN A 57 -18.47 -18.13 -2.04
C GLN A 57 -19.02 -19.49 -1.61
N ILE A 58 -18.14 -20.49 -1.45
CA ILE A 58 -18.55 -21.82 -0.98
C ILE A 58 -19.11 -21.76 0.45
N ALA A 59 -18.47 -21.00 1.36
CA ALA A 59 -18.98 -20.85 2.73
C ALA A 59 -20.40 -20.22 2.76
N THR A 60 -20.63 -19.19 1.93
CA THR A 60 -21.96 -18.58 1.77
C THR A 60 -22.97 -19.58 1.19
N MET A 61 -22.58 -20.31 0.13
CA MET A 61 -23.43 -21.30 -0.55
C MET A 61 -23.84 -22.46 0.38
N LEU A 62 -22.91 -22.92 1.22
CA LEU A 62 -23.15 -23.98 2.20
C LEU A 62 -23.76 -23.47 3.53
N GLY A 63 -23.89 -22.15 3.69
CA GLY A 63 -24.39 -21.53 4.93
C GLY A 63 -23.50 -21.79 6.15
N VAL A 64 -22.19 -21.94 5.96
CA VAL A 64 -21.21 -22.23 7.03
C VAL A 64 -20.27 -21.06 7.28
N ASP A 65 -19.66 -21.05 8.47
CA ASP A 65 -18.56 -20.13 8.75
C ASP A 65 -17.33 -20.45 7.87
N ARG A 66 -16.63 -19.41 7.41
CA ARG A 66 -15.46 -19.55 6.54
C ARG A 66 -14.35 -20.38 7.19
N ASN A 67 -14.11 -20.26 8.49
CA ASN A 67 -13.06 -21.03 9.16
C ASN A 67 -13.42 -22.51 9.24
N ARG A 68 -14.71 -22.83 9.33
CA ARG A 68 -15.20 -24.20 9.27
C ARG A 68 -14.95 -24.83 7.90
N LEU A 69 -15.16 -24.08 6.82
CA LEU A 69 -14.80 -24.52 5.47
C LEU A 69 -13.27 -24.72 5.33
N LEU A 70 -12.46 -23.82 5.88
CA LEU A 70 -10.99 -23.94 5.85
C LEU A 70 -10.51 -25.17 6.63
N ALA A 71 -11.16 -25.51 7.75
CA ALA A 71 -10.88 -26.74 8.48
C ALA A 71 -11.15 -27.99 7.63
N TRP A 72 -12.28 -28.02 6.91
CA TRP A 72 -12.62 -29.15 6.01
C TRP A 72 -11.67 -29.27 4.82
N LEU A 73 -11.26 -28.17 4.20
CA LEU A 73 -10.24 -28.20 3.14
C LEU A 73 -8.91 -28.78 3.66
N THR A 74 -8.57 -28.51 4.92
CA THR A 74 -7.36 -29.04 5.55
C THR A 74 -7.51 -30.53 5.88
N GLU A 75 -8.65 -30.92 6.42
CA GLU A 75 -8.97 -32.30 6.79
C GLU A 75 -9.01 -33.23 5.57
N TYR A 76 -9.43 -32.71 4.41
CA TYR A 76 -9.47 -33.44 3.14
C TYR A 76 -8.22 -33.28 2.28
N ASP A 77 -7.17 -32.64 2.79
CA ASP A 77 -5.93 -32.36 2.08
C ASP A 77 -6.12 -31.64 0.72
N ILE A 78 -7.11 -30.75 0.67
CA ILE A 78 -7.40 -29.93 -0.52
C ILE A 78 -6.56 -28.65 -0.44
N THR A 79 -5.58 -28.53 -1.34
CA THR A 79 -4.64 -27.41 -1.41
C THR A 79 -5.35 -26.06 -1.50
N ARG A 80 -5.08 -25.18 -0.54
CA ARG A 80 -5.75 -23.87 -0.42
C ARG A 80 -5.29 -22.90 -1.52
N HIS A 81 -6.24 -22.18 -2.12
CA HIS A 81 -5.98 -21.00 -2.94
C HIS A 81 -5.21 -19.96 -2.13
N GLY A 82 -3.98 -19.64 -2.56
CA GLY A 82 -3.11 -18.67 -1.90
C GLY A 82 -1.82 -19.25 -1.30
N VAL A 83 -1.56 -20.56 -1.45
CA VAL A 83 -0.18 -21.05 -1.31
C VAL A 83 0.65 -20.41 -2.43
N PRO A 84 1.89 -19.94 -2.19
CA PRO A 84 2.76 -19.37 -3.23
C PRO A 84 2.86 -20.19 -4.53
N GLY A 85 2.55 -21.49 -4.49
CA GLY A 85 2.45 -22.38 -5.64
C GLY A 85 1.34 -22.06 -6.63
N THR A 86 0.22 -21.44 -6.23
CA THR A 86 -0.89 -21.13 -7.16
C THR A 86 -0.49 -20.12 -8.24
N LEU A 87 0.48 -19.24 -7.96
CA LEU A 87 1.01 -18.28 -8.94
C LEU A 87 1.97 -18.95 -9.94
N LEU A 88 2.79 -19.90 -9.46
CA LEU A 88 3.66 -20.71 -10.32
C LEU A 88 2.84 -21.61 -11.25
N LEU A 89 1.75 -22.19 -10.75
CA LEU A 89 0.77 -22.96 -11.55
C LEU A 89 0.09 -22.11 -12.62
N LYS A 90 -0.04 -20.79 -12.41
CA LYS A 90 -0.53 -19.81 -13.39
C LYS A 90 0.58 -19.25 -14.30
N GLY A 91 1.78 -19.81 -14.26
CA GLY A 91 2.93 -19.35 -15.06
C GLY A 91 3.55 -18.03 -14.61
N ILE A 92 3.13 -17.48 -13.45
CA ILE A 92 3.62 -16.21 -12.93
C ILE A 92 4.77 -16.50 -11.96
N ALA A 93 5.99 -16.50 -12.49
CA ALA A 93 7.20 -16.62 -11.69
C ALA A 93 7.49 -15.32 -10.91
N PRO A 94 7.93 -15.43 -9.64
CA PRO A 94 8.39 -14.27 -8.91
C PRO A 94 9.62 -13.65 -9.61
N PRO A 95 9.72 -12.32 -9.69
CA PRO A 95 10.91 -11.65 -10.19
C PRO A 95 12.14 -12.00 -9.35
N SER A 96 13.32 -11.84 -9.98
CA SER A 96 14.60 -12.03 -9.28
C SER A 96 14.71 -11.11 -8.05
N LYS A 97 15.53 -11.52 -7.07
CA LYS A 97 15.82 -10.70 -5.88
C LYS A 97 16.30 -9.29 -6.24
N LYS A 98 17.18 -9.18 -7.24
CA LYS A 98 17.69 -7.89 -7.75
C LYS A 98 16.57 -7.04 -8.34
N THR A 99 15.74 -7.62 -9.21
CA THR A 99 14.61 -6.92 -9.83
C THR A 99 13.61 -6.42 -8.79
N LEU A 100 13.25 -7.27 -7.83
CA LEU A 100 12.28 -6.91 -6.81
C LEU A 100 12.85 -5.88 -5.82
N TYR A 101 14.15 -5.95 -5.52
CA TYR A 101 14.86 -4.94 -4.74
C TYR A 101 14.87 -3.60 -5.46
N ASP A 102 15.28 -3.56 -6.74
CA ASP A 102 15.32 -2.34 -7.54
C ASP A 102 13.93 -1.70 -7.66
N LEU A 103 12.88 -2.50 -7.87
CA LEU A 103 11.51 -1.98 -7.96
C LEU A 103 11.03 -1.34 -6.67
N VAL A 104 11.34 -1.94 -5.53
CA VAL A 104 10.89 -1.47 -4.21
C VAL A 104 11.76 -0.32 -3.68
N HIS A 105 13.09 -0.43 -3.80
CA HIS A 105 14.04 0.47 -3.15
C HIS A 105 14.64 1.53 -4.06
N ARG A 106 14.69 1.32 -5.39
CA ARG A 106 15.24 2.32 -6.33
C ARG A 106 14.15 3.00 -7.16
N LYS A 107 13.18 2.22 -7.64
CA LYS A 107 12.09 2.72 -8.49
C LYS A 107 10.83 3.10 -7.69
N HIS A 108 10.82 2.81 -6.39
CA HIS A 108 9.75 3.15 -5.45
C HIS A 108 8.34 2.79 -5.92
N LYS A 109 8.21 1.64 -6.60
CA LYS A 109 6.91 1.12 -7.04
C LYS A 109 6.13 0.60 -5.84
N THR A 110 4.84 0.93 -5.81
CA THR A 110 3.93 0.35 -4.82
C THR A 110 3.76 -1.14 -5.06
N PHE A 111 3.39 -1.90 -4.02
CA PHE A 111 3.12 -3.33 -4.18
C PHE A 111 1.95 -3.60 -5.13
N GLU A 112 1.05 -2.64 -5.33
CA GLU A 112 -0.05 -2.71 -6.28
C GLU A 112 0.44 -2.51 -7.72
N GLU A 113 1.30 -1.52 -7.98
CA GLU A 113 1.95 -1.33 -9.29
C GLU A 113 2.86 -2.51 -9.64
N ILE A 114 3.66 -3.00 -8.69
CA ILE A 114 4.49 -4.21 -8.89
C ILE A 114 3.58 -5.39 -9.21
N GLY A 115 2.47 -5.53 -8.51
CA GLY A 115 1.49 -6.57 -8.78
C GLY A 115 0.97 -6.54 -10.22
N GLN A 116 0.60 -5.35 -10.70
CA GLN A 116 0.19 -5.14 -12.10
C GLN A 116 1.30 -5.49 -13.10
N MET A 117 2.55 -5.13 -12.81
CA MET A 117 3.70 -5.43 -13.68
C MET A 117 3.97 -6.93 -13.84
N PHE A 118 3.59 -7.77 -12.87
CA PHE A 118 3.82 -9.21 -12.90
C PHE A 118 2.51 -9.99 -13.06
N GLY A 119 1.72 -9.64 -14.09
CA GLY A 119 0.51 -10.40 -14.44
C GLY A 119 -0.71 -10.11 -13.58
N GLY A 120 -0.80 -8.90 -13.01
CA GLY A 120 -1.96 -8.49 -12.21
C GLY A 120 -2.05 -9.16 -10.85
N VAL A 121 -0.93 -9.62 -10.28
CA VAL A 121 -0.95 -10.26 -8.96
C VAL A 121 -1.28 -9.25 -7.87
N THR A 122 -1.84 -9.75 -6.77
CA THR A 122 -2.22 -8.88 -5.65
C THR A 122 -0.99 -8.36 -4.89
N LYS A 123 -1.12 -7.23 -4.21
CA LYS A 123 -0.08 -6.71 -3.30
C LYS A 123 0.40 -7.71 -2.24
N ASN A 124 -0.47 -8.66 -1.84
CA ASN A 124 -0.12 -9.71 -0.88
C ASN A 124 0.87 -10.72 -1.46
N ALA A 125 0.75 -11.03 -2.76
CA ALA A 125 1.72 -11.87 -3.46
C ALA A 125 3.11 -11.21 -3.50
N VAL A 126 3.16 -9.92 -3.81
CA VAL A 126 4.40 -9.13 -3.79
C VAL A 126 5.02 -9.12 -2.39
N MET A 127 4.22 -8.93 -1.33
CA MET A 127 4.71 -9.02 0.05
C MET A 127 5.26 -10.41 0.39
N ALA A 128 4.63 -11.48 -0.08
CA ALA A 128 5.12 -12.85 0.11
C ALA A 128 6.46 -13.07 -0.59
N TRP A 129 6.65 -12.53 -1.80
CA TRP A 129 7.94 -12.58 -2.51
C TRP A 129 9.04 -11.84 -1.75
N LEU A 130 8.75 -10.63 -1.24
CA LEU A 130 9.71 -9.85 -0.44
C LEU A 130 10.16 -10.60 0.82
N ASN A 131 9.19 -11.18 1.55
CA ASN A 131 9.49 -11.97 2.74
C ASN A 131 10.35 -13.20 2.41
N LYS A 132 9.99 -13.95 1.35
CA LYS A 132 10.74 -15.15 0.92
C LYS A 132 12.18 -14.82 0.52
N LEU A 133 12.40 -13.66 -0.11
CA LEU A 133 13.72 -13.23 -0.60
C LEU A 133 14.53 -12.44 0.45
N GLY A 134 13.97 -12.23 1.65
CA GLY A 134 14.60 -11.47 2.72
C GLY A 134 14.80 -9.99 2.38
N ILE A 135 13.98 -9.43 1.50
CA ILE A 135 14.05 -8.01 1.13
C ILE A 135 13.27 -7.22 2.18
N ARG A 136 13.94 -6.26 2.84
CA ARG A 136 13.34 -5.43 3.89
C ARG A 136 12.19 -4.61 3.30
N ARG A 137 10.98 -4.85 3.80
CA ARG A 137 9.81 -4.03 3.46
C ARG A 137 9.99 -2.63 4.09
N PRO A 138 10.01 -1.54 3.31
CA PRO A 138 10.09 -0.23 3.93
C PRO A 138 8.75 0.09 4.62
N LYS A 139 8.83 0.73 5.79
CA LYS A 139 7.72 0.85 6.75
C LYS A 139 6.50 1.61 6.19
N THR A 140 6.65 2.35 5.10
CA THR A 140 5.64 3.28 4.54
C THR A 140 5.17 2.96 3.11
N TRP A 141 5.19 1.69 2.69
CA TRP A 141 4.58 1.26 1.41
C TRP A 141 3.31 0.42 1.56
N LEU A 142 2.74 0.34 2.77
CA LEU A 142 1.40 -0.20 2.93
C LEU A 142 0.45 0.71 2.15
N SER A 143 -0.18 0.14 1.12
CA SER A 143 -1.22 0.75 0.29
C SER A 143 -1.96 1.85 1.02
N LEU A 144 -1.97 3.05 0.42
CA LEU A 144 -2.97 4.08 0.69
C LEU A 144 -4.29 3.34 0.94
N LYS A 145 -4.74 3.28 2.19
CA LYS A 145 -6.17 3.13 2.40
C LYS A 145 -6.74 4.34 1.65
N LEU A 146 -7.42 4.10 0.53
CA LEU A 146 -8.32 5.10 -0.06
C LEU A 146 -9.07 5.72 1.12
N PRO A 147 -9.11 7.06 1.23
CA PRO A 147 -9.57 7.70 2.44
C PRO A 147 -11.05 7.37 2.64
N THR A 148 -11.34 6.40 3.50
CA THR A 148 -12.68 6.23 4.06
C THR A 148 -12.89 7.36 5.05
N ALA A 149 -13.49 8.44 4.56
CA ALA A 149 -14.35 9.35 5.30
C ALA A 149 -13.85 9.80 6.70
N ASN A 150 -12.60 10.23 6.83
CA ASN A 150 -12.19 11.05 7.97
C ASN A 150 -11.11 12.05 7.54
N TRP A 151 -11.54 13.27 7.20
CA TRP A 151 -10.78 14.35 6.53
C TRP A 151 -9.92 15.19 7.48
N LYS A 152 -9.75 14.77 8.74
CA LYS A 152 -8.87 15.45 9.70
C LYS A 152 -7.44 14.89 9.62
N GLN A 153 -6.66 15.44 8.71
CA GLN A 153 -5.18 15.60 8.78
C GLN A 153 -4.31 14.39 9.17
N ASN A 154 -4.40 13.28 8.43
CA ASN A 154 -3.30 12.31 8.41
C ASN A 154 -2.23 12.75 7.40
N TRP A 155 -1.25 13.52 7.87
CA TRP A 155 -0.03 13.80 7.09
C TRP A 155 0.77 12.50 7.01
N VAL A 156 0.74 11.83 5.87
CA VAL A 156 1.60 10.66 5.64
C VAL A 156 3.05 11.13 5.68
N ARG A 157 3.83 10.58 6.61
CA ARG A 157 5.27 10.78 6.71
C ARG A 157 5.98 9.56 6.13
N TYR A 158 7.07 9.80 5.43
CA TYR A 158 7.92 8.75 4.86
C TYR A 158 9.29 8.82 5.54
N THR A 159 9.87 7.66 5.83
CA THR A 159 11.24 7.57 6.37
C THR A 159 12.18 7.19 5.25
N ALA A 160 13.14 8.05 4.96
CA ALA A 160 14.20 7.82 3.99
C ALA A 160 15.25 6.83 4.50
N SER A 161 16.13 6.40 3.61
CA SER A 161 17.16 5.40 3.86
C SER A 161 18.22 5.84 4.87
N ASP A 162 18.50 7.14 4.95
CA ASP A 162 19.39 7.77 5.93
C ASP A 162 18.70 8.09 7.28
N GLY A 163 17.38 7.92 7.36
CA GLY A 163 16.56 8.18 8.54
C GLY A 163 15.79 9.49 8.51
N HIS A 164 15.94 10.33 7.49
CA HIS A 164 15.15 11.55 7.34
C HIS A 164 13.65 11.28 7.23
N ILE A 165 12.85 12.26 7.66
CA ILE A 165 11.39 12.18 7.64
C ILE A 165 10.82 13.23 6.69
N VAL A 166 10.23 12.76 5.59
CA VAL A 166 9.70 13.60 4.52
C VAL A 166 8.18 13.47 4.36
N ARG A 167 7.57 14.38 3.61
CA ARG A 167 6.10 14.58 3.55
C ARG A 167 5.47 14.13 2.24
N SER A 168 6.26 13.77 1.25
CA SER A 168 5.77 13.26 -0.03
C SER A 168 6.65 12.14 -0.58
N LYS A 169 6.08 11.34 -1.50
CA LYS A 169 6.85 10.31 -2.22
C LYS A 169 7.95 10.90 -3.10
N MET A 170 7.73 12.10 -3.65
CA MET A 170 8.73 12.77 -4.47
C MET A 170 9.90 13.24 -3.61
N GLU A 171 9.63 13.80 -2.42
CA GLU A 171 10.68 14.10 -1.45
C GLU A 171 11.47 12.86 -1.07
N LEU A 172 10.80 11.73 -0.79
CA LEU A 172 11.49 10.47 -0.46
C LEU A 172 12.44 10.01 -1.57
N ARG A 173 12.03 10.14 -2.83
CA ARG A 173 12.86 9.78 -3.99
C ARG A 173 14.10 10.67 -4.09
N VAL A 174 13.94 11.97 -3.86
CA VAL A 174 15.04 12.93 -3.90
C VAL A 174 16.02 12.70 -2.75
N ASP A 175 15.49 12.48 -1.54
CA ASP A 175 16.27 12.20 -0.33
C ASP A 175 17.10 10.92 -0.48
N ASP A 176 16.46 9.79 -0.85
CA ASP A 176 17.14 8.52 -1.07
C ASP A 176 18.19 8.62 -2.19
N TRP A 177 17.93 9.42 -3.22
CA TRP A 177 18.90 9.65 -4.28
C TRP A 177 20.11 10.43 -3.77
N LEU A 178 19.92 11.55 -3.06
CA LEU A 178 21.00 12.35 -2.48
C LEU A 178 21.85 11.50 -1.53
N SER A 179 21.20 10.75 -0.65
CA SER A 179 21.82 9.79 0.27
C SER A 179 22.66 8.74 -0.47
N SER A 180 22.11 8.12 -1.51
CA SER A 180 22.80 7.07 -2.26
C SER A 180 24.04 7.56 -3.03
N HIS A 181 24.14 8.87 -3.29
CA HIS A 181 25.30 9.50 -3.95
C HIS A 181 26.25 10.17 -2.94
N GLY A 182 26.03 9.99 -1.63
CA GLY A 182 26.87 10.58 -0.58
C GLY A 182 26.76 12.11 -0.49
N ILE A 183 25.65 12.69 -0.97
CA ILE A 183 25.42 14.13 -0.96
C ILE A 183 24.73 14.52 0.34
N GLU A 184 25.44 15.27 1.18
CA GLU A 184 24.87 15.83 2.41
C GLU A 184 23.74 16.84 2.09
N HIS A 185 22.63 16.72 2.80
CA HIS A 185 21.45 17.55 2.57
C HIS A 185 20.64 17.77 3.85
N GLU A 186 20.00 18.94 3.94
CA GLU A 186 19.09 19.30 5.04
C GLU A 186 17.63 19.20 4.57
N CYS A 187 16.79 18.45 5.29
CA CYS A 187 15.34 18.39 5.03
C CYS A 187 14.59 19.53 5.71
N ALA A 188 13.60 20.10 5.00
CA ALA A 188 12.74 21.17 5.51
C ALA A 188 13.49 22.39 6.14
N PRO A 189 14.55 22.90 5.48
CA PRO A 189 15.36 23.98 6.00
C PRO A 189 14.55 25.27 6.15
N LYS A 190 14.96 26.12 7.09
CA LYS A 190 14.36 27.46 7.23
C LYS A 190 14.74 28.32 6.03
N LEU A 191 13.80 29.13 5.56
CA LEU A 191 14.06 30.09 4.51
C LEU A 191 14.55 31.41 5.11
N PRO A 192 15.64 32.02 4.59
CA PRO A 192 16.15 33.29 5.09
C PRO A 192 15.12 34.43 5.08
N PHE A 193 14.11 34.32 4.20
CA PHE A 193 13.06 35.31 4.02
C PHE A 193 11.71 34.91 4.64
N SER A 194 11.61 33.78 5.35
CA SER A 194 10.37 33.34 5.97
C SER A 194 10.56 32.36 7.14
N ASN A 195 9.94 32.70 8.29
CA ASN A 195 9.85 31.78 9.43
C ASN A 195 8.73 30.74 9.31
N ARG A 196 7.76 30.98 8.40
CA ARG A 196 6.59 30.12 8.22
C ARG A 196 6.79 29.07 7.13
N HIS A 197 7.46 29.46 6.05
CA HIS A 197 7.70 28.60 4.91
C HIS A 197 9.08 27.96 5.00
N ARG A 198 9.18 26.71 4.53
CA ARG A 198 10.41 25.93 4.45
C ARG A 198 10.61 25.50 3.00
N ALA A 199 11.86 25.30 2.57
CA ALA A 199 12.13 24.55 1.34
C ALA A 199 11.90 23.06 1.58
N ASP A 200 11.98 22.24 0.54
CA ASP A 200 11.92 20.79 0.72
C ASP A 200 13.30 20.27 1.13
N PHE A 201 14.36 20.73 0.43
CA PHE A 201 15.75 20.41 0.78
C PHE A 201 16.69 21.62 0.63
N LYS A 202 17.85 21.54 1.28
CA LYS A 202 19.02 22.37 0.99
C LYS A 202 20.25 21.48 0.84
N VAL A 203 21.01 21.70 -0.24
CA VAL A 203 22.25 20.98 -0.59
C VAL A 203 23.32 22.03 -0.85
N GLY A 204 24.35 22.09 -0.01
CA GLY A 204 25.29 23.22 -0.01
C GLY A 204 24.54 24.55 0.11
N ASP A 205 24.73 25.46 -0.86
CA ASP A 205 24.04 26.75 -0.92
C ASP A 205 22.75 26.74 -1.77
N THR A 206 22.38 25.59 -2.32
CA THR A 206 21.23 25.46 -3.22
C THR A 206 20.01 24.92 -2.50
N PHE A 207 18.89 25.63 -2.62
CA PHE A 207 17.59 25.18 -2.14
C PHE A 207 16.90 24.35 -3.23
N VAL A 208 16.29 23.23 -2.85
CA VAL A 208 15.49 22.39 -3.76
C VAL A 208 14.02 22.48 -3.36
N GLU A 209 13.15 22.78 -4.33
CA GLU A 209 11.70 22.78 -4.16
C GLU A 209 11.04 21.79 -5.13
N ILE A 210 10.14 20.97 -4.59
CA ILE A 210 9.40 19.93 -5.28
C ILE A 210 7.94 20.36 -5.43
N TRP A 211 7.60 20.83 -6.62
CA TRP A 211 6.28 21.33 -6.98
C TRP A 211 5.34 20.20 -7.43
N GLY A 212 4.73 19.49 -6.47
CA GLY A 212 3.87 18.33 -6.72
C GLY A 212 2.36 18.60 -6.88
N VAL A 213 1.86 19.77 -6.48
CA VAL A 213 0.40 20.04 -6.50
C VAL A 213 -0.01 20.72 -7.82
N ARG A 214 -1.08 20.22 -8.46
CA ARG A 214 -1.69 20.81 -9.67
C ARG A 214 -3.12 21.27 -9.38
N GLY A 215 -3.56 22.33 -10.07
CA GLY A 215 -4.96 22.80 -10.03
C GLY A 215 -5.37 23.55 -8.75
N SER A 216 -4.41 24.08 -7.98
CA SER A 216 -4.68 24.82 -6.75
C SER A 216 -4.17 26.25 -6.84
N ALA A 217 -5.08 27.21 -7.03
CA ALA A 217 -4.74 28.64 -7.13
C ALA A 217 -3.96 29.17 -5.91
N ARG A 218 -4.29 28.67 -4.71
CA ARG A 218 -3.58 29.02 -3.46
C ARG A 218 -2.14 28.48 -3.46
N TYR A 219 -1.95 27.24 -3.90
CA TYR A 219 -0.62 26.64 -4.02
C TYR A 219 0.22 27.39 -5.07
N ASP A 220 -0.38 27.68 -6.23
CA ASP A 220 0.28 28.40 -7.32
C ASP A 220 0.67 29.83 -6.92
N ALA A 221 -0.16 30.51 -6.13
CA ALA A 221 0.18 31.80 -5.53
C ALA A 221 1.38 31.68 -4.57
N THR A 222 1.42 30.64 -3.74
CA THR A 222 2.53 30.38 -2.80
C THR A 222 3.82 30.07 -3.55
N LYS A 223 3.76 29.21 -4.58
CA LYS A 223 4.88 28.89 -5.48
C LYS A 223 5.43 30.15 -6.14
N ARG A 224 4.58 30.96 -6.78
CA ARG A 224 5.00 32.23 -7.42
C ARG A 224 5.63 33.20 -6.42
N TRP A 225 5.06 33.31 -5.22
CA TRP A 225 5.62 34.14 -4.16
C TRP A 225 7.01 33.66 -3.72
N LYS A 226 7.19 32.35 -3.48
CA LYS A 226 8.49 31.76 -3.14
C LYS A 226 9.53 32.02 -4.23
N LYS A 227 9.21 31.75 -5.50
CA LYS A 227 10.13 31.99 -6.65
C LYS A 227 10.61 33.44 -6.70
N ARG A 228 9.71 34.41 -6.53
CA ARG A 228 10.06 35.83 -6.49
C ARG A 228 10.98 36.16 -5.30
N LYS A 229 10.79 35.49 -4.16
CA LYS A 229 11.67 35.67 -2.99
C LYS A 229 13.05 35.07 -3.24
N TYR A 230 13.16 33.84 -3.73
CA TYR A 230 14.46 33.26 -4.11
C TYR A 230 15.24 34.19 -5.05
N LYS A 231 14.59 34.73 -6.09
CA LYS A 231 15.19 35.72 -6.99
C LYS A 231 15.58 37.02 -6.28
N LYS A 232 14.71 37.59 -5.44
CA LYS A 232 14.96 38.85 -4.72
C LYS A 232 16.18 38.75 -3.78
N TYR A 233 16.36 37.59 -3.13
CA TYR A 233 17.45 37.36 -2.19
C TYR A 233 18.66 36.68 -2.84
N SER A 234 18.69 36.58 -4.18
CA SER A 234 19.78 35.94 -4.94
C SER A 234 20.16 34.55 -4.43
N LEU A 235 19.15 33.76 -4.04
CA LEU A 235 19.35 32.40 -3.52
C LEU A 235 19.29 31.40 -4.67
N HIS A 236 20.20 30.42 -4.66
CA HIS A 236 20.19 29.33 -5.64
C HIS A 236 18.97 28.42 -5.42
N LEU A 237 18.22 28.20 -6.50
CA LEU A 237 16.97 27.43 -6.47
C LEU A 237 16.98 26.38 -7.59
N LEU A 238 16.89 25.10 -7.20
CA LEU A 238 16.57 24.00 -8.10
C LEU A 238 15.08 23.67 -7.99
N GLU A 239 14.38 23.72 -9.13
CA GLU A 239 12.94 23.46 -9.19
C GLU A 239 12.65 22.09 -9.79
N LEU A 240 12.09 21.19 -8.99
CA LEU A 240 11.57 19.92 -9.46
C LEU A 240 10.05 20.00 -9.55
N THR A 241 9.44 19.46 -10.59
CA THR A 241 7.99 19.45 -10.77
C THR A 241 7.51 18.05 -11.08
N GLN A 242 6.22 17.77 -10.92
CA GLN A 242 5.65 16.46 -11.26
C GLN A 242 6.06 15.98 -12.67
N THR A 243 6.17 16.87 -13.67
CA THR A 243 6.57 16.48 -15.03
C THR A 243 8.00 15.94 -15.11
N HIS A 244 8.92 16.38 -14.24
CA HIS A 244 10.30 15.85 -14.19
C HIS A 244 10.36 14.42 -13.65
N PHE A 245 9.33 13.98 -12.91
CA PHE A 245 9.24 12.60 -12.39
C PHE A 245 8.48 11.67 -13.33
N ASP A 246 7.64 12.22 -14.22
CA ASP A 246 6.79 11.47 -15.14
C ASP A 246 7.50 11.15 -16.47
N ARG A 247 8.38 12.04 -16.94
CA ARG A 247 9.00 12.00 -18.27
C ARG A 247 10.38 11.34 -18.26
N LYS A 248 10.71 10.62 -19.34
CA LYS A 248 12.02 9.96 -19.52
C LYS A 248 13.12 10.92 -19.97
N ASP A 249 12.74 11.95 -20.70
CA ASP A 249 13.61 12.95 -21.37
C ASP A 249 14.01 14.11 -20.45
N HIS A 250 13.22 14.41 -19.43
CA HIS A 250 13.49 15.46 -18.43
C HIS A 250 13.56 14.82 -17.03
N ASN A 251 14.54 13.95 -16.83
CA ASN A 251 14.68 13.15 -15.61
C ASN A 251 15.20 14.03 -14.46
N TRP A 252 14.42 14.11 -13.36
CA TRP A 252 14.82 14.77 -12.12
C TRP A 252 16.18 14.30 -11.58
N GLU A 253 16.56 13.03 -11.78
CA GLU A 253 17.88 12.51 -11.37
C GLU A 253 19.03 13.19 -12.14
N ALA A 254 18.85 13.42 -13.44
CA ALA A 254 19.85 14.10 -14.26
C ALA A 254 20.00 15.57 -13.85
N MET A 255 18.90 16.23 -13.48
CA MET A 255 18.94 17.60 -12.94
C MET A 255 19.69 17.68 -11.60
N LEU A 256 19.50 16.68 -10.72
CA LEU A 256 20.27 16.60 -9.48
C LEU A 256 21.75 16.28 -9.74
N ALA A 257 22.04 15.38 -10.68
CA ALA A 257 23.40 15.06 -11.10
C ALA A 257 24.13 16.29 -11.64
N GLU A 258 23.51 17.02 -12.57
CA GLU A 258 24.07 18.26 -13.13
C GLU A 258 24.30 19.33 -12.05
N ALA A 259 23.41 19.41 -11.07
CA ALA A 259 23.49 20.41 -10.00
C ALA A 259 24.51 20.08 -8.91
N PHE A 260 24.73 18.79 -8.59
CA PHE A 260 25.37 18.39 -7.34
C PHE A 260 26.52 17.39 -7.50
N LEU A 261 26.65 16.71 -8.63
CA LEU A 261 27.82 15.84 -8.86
C LEU A 261 28.96 16.65 -9.48
N PRO A 262 30.22 16.29 -9.19
CA PRO A 262 31.37 16.89 -9.84
C PRO A 262 31.26 16.66 -11.35
N LYS A 263 31.61 17.67 -12.14
CA LYS A 263 31.75 17.51 -13.58
C LYS A 263 33.05 16.77 -13.82
N GLU A 264 32.99 15.64 -14.52
CA GLU A 264 34.20 14.97 -15.02
C GLU A 264 34.92 15.97 -15.94
N GLU A 265 36.19 16.25 -15.63
CA GLU A 265 37.09 17.09 -16.43
C GLU A 265 37.47 16.42 -17.75
#